data_AF-G0QDL3-F1
#
_entry.id   AF-G0QDL3-F1
#
_cell.length_a   1.000
_cell.length_b   1.000
_cell.length_c   1.000
_cell.angle_alpha   90.00
_cell.angle_beta   90.00
_cell.angle_gamma   90.00
#
_symmetry.space_group_name_H-M   'P 1'
#
loop_
_entity.id
_entity.type
_entity.pdbx_description
1 polymer ?
#
loop_
_entity_poly.entity_id
_entity_poly.type
_entity_poly.pdbx_seq_one_letter_code
_entity_poly.pdbx_strand_id
1 'polypeptide(L)'
;ILEFLQSEDLGFFDKGDGWKAARDGVTARDGALPINTSGGLKSKGHPLGASGVAQVYEVYQQVLGGAGPRQVPTEVGLACNVGGFGNCVTTTILEAGE
;
A
#
# COMPACT_ATOMS: atom_id res chain seq x y z
N ILE A 1 7.25 4.98 9.83
CA ILE A 1 8.48 5.53 9.22
C ILE A 1 8.55 5.15 7.75
N LEU A 2 8.78 3.88 7.40
CA LEU A 2 8.90 3.47 5.99
C LEU A 2 7.70 3.81 5.11
N GLU A 3 6.46 3.77 5.63
CA GLU A 3 5.27 4.11 4.85
C GLU A 3 5.32 5.53 4.24
N PHE A 4 5.79 6.53 4.99
CA PHE A 4 5.90 7.90 4.49
C PHE A 4 7.03 8.03 3.45
N LEU A 5 8.19 7.45 3.74
CA LEU A 5 9.32 7.51 2.81
C LEU A 5 8.99 6.80 1.50
N GLN A 6 8.32 5.64 1.57
CA GLN A 6 7.90 4.89 0.38
C GLN A 6 6.84 5.65 -0.41
N SER A 7 5.85 6.29 0.24
CA SER A 7 4.83 7.05 -0.49
C SER A 7 5.42 8.28 -1.19
N GLU A 8 6.44 8.90 -0.60
CA GLU A 8 7.23 9.98 -1.21
C GLU A 8 8.12 9.46 -2.35
N ASP A 9 8.79 8.32 -2.17
CA ASP A 9 9.67 7.69 -3.18
C ASP A 9 8.90 7.18 -4.40
N LEU A 10 7.65 6.74 -4.20
CA LEU A 10 6.72 6.35 -5.26
C LEU A 10 6.12 7.57 -5.99
N GLY A 11 6.40 8.79 -5.52
CA GLY A 11 5.96 10.03 -6.16
C GLY A 11 4.53 10.45 -5.84
N PHE A 12 3.90 9.86 -4.82
CA PHE A 12 2.55 10.29 -4.40
C PHE A 12 2.57 11.60 -3.62
N PHE A 13 3.67 11.89 -2.92
CA PHE A 13 3.87 13.10 -2.13
C PHE A 13 5.29 13.64 -2.31
N ASP A 14 5.45 14.94 -2.11
CA ASP A 14 6.77 15.58 -2.11
C ASP A 14 7.64 15.05 -0.96
N LYS A 15 8.96 15.06 -1.15
CA LYS A 15 9.93 14.61 -0.14
C LYS A 15 9.75 15.39 1.17
N GLY A 16 9.57 14.65 2.27
CA GLY A 16 9.34 15.20 3.60
C GLY A 16 7.88 15.50 3.95
N ASP A 17 6.93 15.27 3.02
CA ASP A 17 5.52 15.63 3.20
C ASP A 17 4.57 14.44 3.33
N GLY A 18 5.03 13.20 3.17
CA GLY A 18 4.19 12.00 3.27
C GLY A 18 3.52 11.82 4.65
N TRP A 19 4.14 12.31 5.72
CA TRP A 19 3.55 12.31 7.05
C TRP A 19 2.35 13.26 7.19
N LYS A 20 2.33 14.37 6.43
CA LYS A 20 1.22 15.32 6.44
C LYS A 20 -0.01 14.66 5.80
N ALA A 21 0.18 13.96 4.69
CA ALA A 21 -0.88 13.21 4.02
C ALA A 21 -1.53 12.17 4.95
N ALA A 22 -0.71 11.44 5.72
CA ALA A 22 -1.23 10.51 6.72
C ALA A 22 -1.97 11.20 7.87
N ARG A 23 -1.41 12.30 8.41
CA ARG A 23 -2.05 13.09 9.48
C ARG A 23 -3.39 13.67 9.03
N ASP A 24 -3.44 14.16 7.79
CA ASP A 24 -4.61 14.86 7.23
C ASP A 24 -5.65 13.87 6.67
N GLY A 25 -5.41 12.55 6.80
CA GLY A 25 -6.34 11.50 6.43
C GLY A 25 -6.35 11.13 4.96
N VAL A 26 -5.46 11.68 4.13
CA VAL A 26 -5.37 11.38 2.69
C VAL A 26 -5.11 9.89 2.46
N THR A 27 -4.27 9.27 3.30
CA THR A 27 -3.91 7.85 3.19
C THR A 27 -4.78 6.92 4.03
N ALA A 28 -5.82 7.46 4.68
CA ALA A 28 -6.80 6.65 5.41
C ALA A 28 -7.60 5.76 4.43
N ARG A 29 -8.30 4.75 4.95
CA ARG A 29 -9.09 3.82 4.13
C ARG A 29 -10.14 4.52 3.28
N ASP A 30 -10.76 5.57 3.83
CA ASP A 30 -11.75 6.44 3.20
C ASP A 30 -11.14 7.74 2.65
N GLY A 31 -9.80 7.85 2.66
CA GLY A 31 -9.06 8.96 2.08
C GLY A 31 -8.94 8.86 0.56
N ALA A 32 -8.35 9.88 -0.04
CA ALA A 32 -8.19 9.97 -1.50
C ALA A 32 -7.15 8.99 -2.07
N LEU A 33 -6.19 8.52 -1.26
CA LEU A 33 -5.19 7.54 -1.67
C LEU A 33 -4.98 6.50 -0.55
N PRO A 34 -5.90 5.54 -0.37
CA PRO A 34 -5.81 4.55 0.70
C PRO A 34 -4.49 3.74 0.64
N ILE A 35 -3.71 3.79 1.71
CA ILE A 35 -2.47 3.00 1.86
C ILE A 35 -2.70 1.93 2.92
N ASN A 36 -2.22 0.71 2.63
CA ASN A 36 -2.21 -0.40 3.58
C ASN A 36 -3.60 -0.72 4.17
N THR A 37 -4.64 -0.82 3.34
CA THR A 37 -6.02 -1.19 3.71
C THR A 37 -6.12 -2.45 4.57
N SER A 38 -5.18 -3.39 4.44
CA SER A 38 -5.06 -4.58 5.29
C SER A 38 -4.54 -4.32 6.71
N GLY A 39 -4.24 -3.07 7.07
CA GLY A 39 -3.50 -2.67 8.28
C GLY A 39 -1.97 -2.67 8.13
N GLY A 40 -1.45 -2.96 6.94
CA GLY A 40 -0.01 -3.00 6.64
C GLY A 40 0.78 -3.97 7.51
N LEU A 41 2.10 -3.96 7.38
CA LEU A 41 2.99 -4.80 8.19
C LEU A 41 2.91 -4.48 9.69
N LYS A 42 2.46 -3.25 10.03
CA LYS A 42 2.33 -2.77 11.41
C LYS A 42 1.24 -3.50 12.21
N SER A 43 0.13 -3.85 11.55
CA SER A 43 -1.03 -4.49 12.21
C SER A 43 -1.30 -5.91 11.70
N LYS A 44 -1.15 -6.17 10.39
CA LYS A 44 -1.30 -7.52 9.80
C LYS A 44 -0.16 -8.45 10.21
N GLY A 45 1.00 -7.89 10.55
CA GLY A 45 2.24 -8.61 10.84
C GLY A 45 3.21 -8.65 9.66
N HIS A 46 4.46 -9.06 9.94
CA HIS A 46 5.55 -9.08 8.97
C HIS A 46 6.32 -10.42 8.96
N PRO A 47 5.69 -11.52 8.52
CA PRO A 47 6.44 -12.73 8.15
C PRO A 47 7.27 -12.42 6.89
N LEU A 48 8.60 -12.35 7.04
CA LEU A 48 9.50 -11.76 6.03
C LEU A 48 9.23 -12.29 4.61
N GLY A 49 9.27 -13.62 4.43
CA GLY A 49 9.08 -14.24 3.11
C GLY A 49 7.66 -14.15 2.55
N ALA A 50 6.65 -13.98 3.40
CA ALA A 50 5.25 -13.95 2.96
C ALA A 50 4.71 -12.53 2.73
N SER A 51 5.42 -11.49 3.19
CA SER A 51 4.90 -10.11 3.17
C SER A 51 4.68 -9.57 1.75
N GLY A 52 5.62 -9.81 0.83
CA GLY A 52 5.48 -9.39 -0.57
C GLY A 52 4.27 -10.03 -1.26
N VAL A 53 4.08 -11.34 -1.07
CA VAL A 53 2.92 -12.07 -1.61
C VAL A 53 1.62 -11.56 -0.98
N ALA A 54 1.61 -11.33 0.33
CA ALA A 54 0.44 -10.83 1.05
C ALA A 54 0.08 -9.37 0.70
N GLN A 55 1.01 -8.57 0.17
CA GLN A 55 0.72 -7.23 -0.37
C GLN A 55 0.01 -7.35 -1.72
N VAL A 56 0.54 -8.15 -2.64
CA VAL A 56 -0.09 -8.40 -3.95
C VAL A 56 -1.47 -9.04 -3.78
N TYR A 57 -1.63 -9.96 -2.85
CA TYR A 57 -2.92 -10.58 -2.54
C TYR A 57 -3.96 -9.58 -2.03
N GLU A 58 -3.58 -8.60 -1.19
CA GLU A 58 -4.52 -7.55 -0.77
C GLU A 58 -4.92 -6.69 -1.97
N VAL A 59 -3.98 -6.29 -2.84
CA VAL A 59 -4.29 -5.54 -4.06
C VAL A 59 -5.26 -6.32 -4.95
N TYR A 60 -5.00 -7.62 -5.17
CA TYR A 60 -5.89 -8.52 -5.90
C TYR A 60 -7.31 -8.54 -5.32
N GLN A 61 -7.45 -8.64 -3.99
CA GLN A 61 -8.75 -8.60 -3.33
C GLN A 61 -9.44 -7.25 -3.51
N GLN A 62 -8.69 -6.14 -3.48
CA GLN A 62 -9.26 -4.81 -3.67
C GLN A 62 -9.77 -4.59 -5.09
N VAL A 63 -8.96 -4.88 -6.12
CA VAL A 63 -9.34 -4.66 -7.53
C VAL A 63 -10.48 -5.57 -8.00
N LEU A 64 -10.66 -6.75 -7.37
CA LEU A 64 -11.78 -7.66 -7.66
C LEU A 64 -13.01 -7.47 -6.75
N GLY A 65 -13.00 -6.51 -5.83
CA GLY A 65 -14.14 -6.27 -4.93
C GLY A 65 -14.29 -7.29 -3.78
N GLY A 66 -13.27 -8.11 -3.51
CA GLY A 66 -13.29 -9.20 -2.52
C GLY A 66 -12.75 -8.83 -1.13
N ALA A 67 -12.36 -7.57 -0.88
CA ALA A 67 -11.70 -7.18 0.38
C ALA A 67 -12.65 -7.01 1.59
N GLY A 68 -13.94 -7.30 1.42
CA GLY A 68 -14.94 -7.30 2.50
C GLY A 68 -15.06 -5.94 3.19
N PRO A 69 -15.08 -5.86 4.54
CA PRO A 69 -15.19 -4.59 5.26
C PRO A 69 -14.05 -3.58 4.99
N ARG A 70 -12.96 -4.01 4.35
CA ARG A 70 -11.80 -3.15 4.03
C ARG A 70 -11.83 -2.66 2.57
N GLN A 71 -12.88 -2.97 1.82
CA GLN A 71 -13.01 -2.60 0.41
C GLN A 71 -12.92 -1.09 0.21
N VAL A 72 -12.14 -0.68 -0.79
CA VAL A 72 -12.08 0.70 -1.29
C VAL A 72 -12.48 0.72 -2.78
N PRO A 73 -13.05 1.83 -3.28
CA PRO A 73 -13.30 1.98 -4.71
C PRO A 73 -11.95 2.09 -5.44
N THR A 74 -11.62 1.10 -6.27
CA THR A 74 -10.37 1.10 -7.03
C THR A 74 -10.46 0.18 -8.25
N GLU A 75 -9.76 0.55 -9.32
CA GLU A 75 -9.55 -0.25 -10.53
C GLU A 75 -8.08 -0.67 -10.68
N VAL A 76 -7.16 0.11 -10.09
CA VAL A 76 -5.71 -0.09 -10.16
C VAL A 76 -5.12 -0.01 -8.76
N GLY A 77 -4.23 -0.93 -8.41
CA GLY A 77 -3.51 -0.90 -7.14
C GLY A 77 -2.02 -1.22 -7.29
N LEU A 78 -1.26 -0.80 -6.29
CA LEU A 78 0.20 -0.93 -6.26
C LEU A 78 0.65 -1.62 -4.98
N ALA A 79 1.56 -2.58 -5.11
CA ALA A 79 2.32 -3.17 -4.01
C ALA A 79 3.79 -2.78 -4.14
N CYS A 80 4.38 -2.20 -3.09
CA CYS A 80 5.82 -1.92 -3.01
C CYS A 80 6.43 -2.69 -1.84
N ASN A 81 7.24 -3.71 -2.17
CA ASN A 81 7.92 -4.55 -1.20
C ASN A 81 9.40 -4.13 -1.11
N VAL A 82 9.89 -3.89 0.10
CA VAL A 82 11.26 -3.44 0.35
C VAL A 82 12.00 -4.46 1.22
N GLY A 83 13.13 -4.95 0.73
CA GLY A 83 14.06 -5.82 1.44
C GLY A 83 15.20 -5.02 2.08
N GLY A 84 15.50 -5.35 3.35
CA GLY A 84 16.50 -4.62 4.13
C GLY A 84 16.07 -3.17 4.37
N PHE A 85 17.02 -2.24 4.24
CA PHE A 85 16.77 -0.80 4.36
C PHE A 85 16.77 -0.13 2.98
N GLY A 86 16.06 -0.73 2.01
CA GLY A 86 16.05 -0.27 0.61
C GLY A 86 17.06 -0.97 -0.30
N ASN A 87 17.65 -2.09 0.13
CA ASN A 87 18.68 -2.80 -0.63
C ASN A 87 18.11 -3.50 -1.88
N CYS A 88 16.84 -3.90 -1.81
CA CYS A 88 16.12 -4.49 -2.92
C CYS A 88 14.67 -4.03 -2.84
N VAL A 89 14.11 -3.55 -3.94
CA VAL A 89 12.74 -3.07 -4.01
C VAL A 89 12.06 -3.74 -5.19
N THR A 90 10.85 -4.25 -4.96
CA THR A 90 10.00 -4.81 -6.01
C THR A 90 8.65 -4.12 -5.94
N THR A 91 8.23 -3.56 -7.07
CA THR A 91 6.95 -2.89 -7.20
C THR A 91 6.11 -3.59 -8.25
N THR A 92 4.84 -3.83 -7.92
CA THR A 92 3.88 -4.48 -8.81
C THR A 92 2.63 -3.61 -8.91
N ILE A 93 2.16 -3.35 -10.12
CA ILE A 93 0.89 -2.69 -10.41
C ILE A 93 -0.07 -3.75 -10.92
N LEU A 94 -1.28 -3.78 -10.38
CA LEU A 94 -2.37 -4.64 -10.81
C LEU A 94 -3.55 -3.76 -11.20
N GLU A 95 -4.20 -4.12 -12.30
CA GLU A 95 -5.41 -3.50 -12.81
C GLU A 95 -6.44 -4.61 -13.05
N ALA A 96 -7.71 -4.36 -12.74
CA ALA A 96 -8.77 -5.27 -13.13
C ALA A 96 -8.91 -5.24 -14.66
N GLY A 97 -8.79 -6.40 -15.32
CA GLY A 97 -9.05 -6.50 -16.76
C GLY A 97 -10.54 -6.33 -17.06
N GLU A 98 -10.85 -5.80 -18.25
CA GLU A 98 -12.20 -5.75 -18.82
C GLU A 98 -12.84 -7.14 -19.02
#